data_AF-A0A7K3LKC2-F1
#
_entry.id   AF-A0A7K3LKC2-F1
#
_cell.length_a   1.000
_cell.length_b   1.000
_cell.length_c   1.000
_cell.angle_alpha   90.00
_cell.angle_beta   90.00
_cell.angle_gamma   90.00
#
_symmetry.space_group_name_H-M   'P 1'
#
loop_
_entity.id
_entity.type
_entity.pdbx_description
1 polymer ?
#
loop_
_entity_poly.entity_id
_entity_poly.type
_entity_poly.pdbx_seq_one_letter_code
_entity_poly.pdbx_strand_id
1 'polypeptide(L)'
;MATPNRSRANRYARRRRKRVAAADNDLTDLQWDRLRSLWAGCAYCGAEDAALQKDCVLAISRGGRYTVTNVVPCCRSCNAGKCNAEVTGWMRRKKLDEKRFLLRYAEIRALLADEDI
;
A
#
# COMPACT_ATOMS: atom_id res chain seq x y z
N MET A 1 11.28 10.41 -26.41
CA MET A 1 10.64 9.58 -25.36
C MET A 1 10.54 8.15 -25.87
N ALA A 2 11.20 7.18 -25.23
CA ALA A 2 11.15 5.79 -25.67
C ALA A 2 9.77 5.17 -25.38
N THR A 3 9.08 4.69 -26.41
CA THR A 3 7.78 4.01 -26.28
C THR A 3 7.98 2.73 -25.47
N PRO A 4 7.27 2.53 -24.34
CA PRO A 4 7.44 1.32 -23.55
C PRO A 4 7.11 0.10 -24.40
N ASN A 5 8.01 -0.87 -24.45
CA ASN A 5 7.80 -2.11 -25.19
C ASN A 5 6.57 -2.83 -24.62
N ARG A 6 5.45 -2.77 -25.36
CA ARG A 6 4.13 -3.29 -24.97
C ARG A 6 4.21 -4.74 -24.48
N SER A 7 5.15 -5.54 -24.98
CA SER A 7 5.37 -6.93 -24.54
C SER A 7 5.79 -7.05 -23.06
N ARG A 8 6.68 -6.16 -22.59
CA ARG A 8 7.18 -6.16 -21.19
C ARG A 8 6.09 -5.71 -20.23
N ALA A 9 5.35 -4.66 -20.59
CA ALA A 9 4.22 -4.15 -19.81
C ALA A 9 3.12 -5.21 -19.67
N ASN A 10 2.74 -5.86 -20.78
CA ASN A 10 1.74 -6.93 -20.78
C ASN A 10 2.17 -8.12 -19.93
N ARG A 11 3.44 -8.53 -20.01
CA ARG A 11 4.00 -9.60 -19.18
C ARG A 11 3.95 -9.25 -17.70
N TYR A 12 4.30 -8.02 -17.32
CA TYR A 12 4.22 -7.56 -15.93
C TYR A 12 2.78 -7.54 -15.44
N ALA A 13 1.84 -6.97 -16.21
CA ALA A 13 0.43 -6.94 -15.87
C ALA A 13 -0.15 -8.34 -15.68
N ARG A 14 0.16 -9.29 -16.57
CA ARG A 14 -0.26 -10.70 -16.44
C ARG A 14 0.30 -11.35 -15.17
N ARG A 15 1.58 -11.16 -14.86
CA ARG A 15 2.21 -11.70 -13.64
C ARG A 15 1.55 -11.11 -12.39
N ARG A 16 1.26 -9.81 -12.39
CA ARG A 16 0.57 -9.14 -11.29
C ARG A 16 -0.83 -9.72 -11.11
N ARG A 17 -1.63 -9.80 -12.17
CA ARG A 17 -2.99 -10.39 -12.13
C ARG A 17 -2.98 -11.80 -11.55
N LYS A 18 -2.05 -12.66 -11.99
CA LYS A 18 -1.92 -14.03 -11.47
C LYS A 18 -1.62 -14.06 -9.96
N ARG A 19 -0.73 -13.19 -9.48
CA ARG A 19 -0.38 -13.14 -8.04
C ARG A 19 -1.53 -12.62 -7.19
N VAL A 20 -2.25 -11.61 -7.69
CA VAL A 20 -3.46 -11.10 -7.02
C VAL A 20 -4.49 -12.22 -6.94
N ALA A 21 -4.83 -12.86 -8.06
CA ALA A 21 -5.82 -13.93 -8.10
C ALA A 21 -5.46 -15.15 -7.23
N ALA A 22 -4.17 -15.39 -6.97
CA ALA A 22 -3.70 -16.50 -6.13
C ALA A 22 -3.62 -16.15 -4.64
N ALA A 23 -3.83 -14.89 -4.27
CA ALA A 23 -3.80 -14.43 -2.88
C ALA A 23 -5.21 -14.20 -2.36
N ASP A 24 -5.42 -14.55 -1.10
CA ASP A 24 -6.61 -14.16 -0.34
C ASP A 24 -6.61 -12.63 -0.20
N ASN A 25 -7.52 -11.98 -0.91
CA ASN A 25 -7.70 -10.54 -0.95
C ASN A 25 -9.10 -10.25 -0.39
N ASP A 26 -9.17 -10.03 0.91
CA ASP A 26 -10.39 -9.91 1.68
C ASP A 26 -10.72 -8.47 2.08
N LEU A 27 -9.90 -7.49 1.68
CA LEU A 27 -10.15 -6.08 1.95
C LEU A 27 -11.48 -5.64 1.32
N THR A 28 -12.47 -5.37 2.18
CA THR A 28 -13.77 -4.83 1.78
C THR A 28 -13.70 -3.32 1.55
N ASP A 29 -14.70 -2.77 0.86
CA ASP A 29 -14.80 -1.32 0.66
C ASP A 29 -15.06 -0.56 1.97
N LEU A 30 -15.81 -1.15 2.92
CA LEU A 30 -16.01 -0.57 4.25
C LEU A 30 -14.70 -0.49 5.05
N GLN A 31 -13.91 -1.57 5.06
CA GLN A 31 -12.58 -1.58 5.68
C GLN A 31 -11.64 -0.58 5.00
N TRP A 32 -11.74 -0.44 3.69
CA TRP A 32 -10.98 0.58 2.96
C TRP A 32 -11.35 1.99 3.39
N ASP A 33 -12.65 2.30 3.50
CA ASP A 33 -13.12 3.61 3.95
C ASP A 33 -12.68 3.90 5.39
N ARG A 34 -12.73 2.89 6.26
CA ARG A 34 -12.19 2.97 7.62
C ARG A 34 -10.70 3.27 7.63
N LEU A 35 -9.91 2.58 6.81
CA LEU A 35 -8.47 2.87 6.65
C LEU A 35 -8.24 4.30 6.17
N ARG A 36 -9.00 4.80 5.20
CA ARG A 36 -8.89 6.20 4.73
C ARG A 36 -9.13 7.18 5.88
N SER A 37 -10.17 6.97 6.66
CA SER A 37 -10.50 7.81 7.81
C SER A 37 -9.44 7.75 8.91
N LEU A 38 -8.95 6.56 9.27
CA LEU A 38 -7.96 6.39 10.35
C LEU A 38 -6.59 6.99 10.00
N TRP A 39 -6.19 6.93 8.73
CA TRP A 39 -4.94 7.53 8.27
C TRP A 39 -5.04 9.02 7.97
N ALA A 40 -6.22 9.52 7.61
CA ALA A 40 -6.50 10.92 7.29
C ALA A 40 -5.53 11.53 6.26
N GLY A 41 -5.06 10.73 5.29
CA GLY A 41 -4.13 11.18 4.26
C GLY A 41 -3.22 10.05 3.76
N CYS A 42 -2.17 10.43 3.04
CA CYS A 42 -1.16 9.48 2.58
C CYS A 42 -0.37 8.94 3.78
N ALA A 43 -0.38 7.62 3.96
CA ALA A 43 0.32 6.94 5.05
C ALA A 43 1.83 7.20 5.10
N TYR A 44 2.43 7.59 3.97
CA TYR A 44 3.87 7.78 3.86
C TYR A 44 4.31 9.24 3.99
N CYS A 45 3.72 10.14 3.20
CA CYS A 45 4.13 11.54 3.17
C CYS A 45 3.19 12.48 3.95
N GLY A 46 2.04 11.98 4.42
CA GLY A 46 1.06 12.77 5.17
C GLY A 46 0.22 13.74 4.34
N ALA A 47 0.25 13.68 3.01
CA ALA A 47 -0.55 14.58 2.17
C ALA A 47 -2.05 14.24 2.29
N GLU A 48 -2.87 15.23 2.66
CA GLU A 48 -4.30 15.07 2.95
C GLU A 48 -5.16 15.20 1.67
N ASP A 49 -4.85 16.16 0.78
CA ASP A 49 -5.58 16.41 -0.48
C ASP A 49 -5.14 15.53 -1.66
N ALA A 50 -4.68 14.31 -1.39
CA ALA A 50 -4.25 13.40 -2.44
C ALA A 50 -5.39 12.47 -2.88
N ALA A 51 -5.49 12.18 -4.18
CA ALA A 51 -6.26 11.04 -4.65
C ALA A 51 -5.61 9.74 -4.14
N LEU A 52 -6.10 9.24 -3.00
CA LEU A 52 -5.51 8.10 -2.29
C LEU A 52 -5.75 6.79 -3.04
N GLN A 53 -4.69 5.98 -3.13
CA GLN A 53 -4.67 4.66 -3.72
C GLN A 53 -4.42 3.62 -2.63
N LYS A 54 -4.94 2.40 -2.83
CA LYS A 54 -4.60 1.21 -2.03
C LYS A 54 -3.17 0.78 -2.35
N ASP A 55 -2.26 0.89 -1.40
CA ASP A 55 -0.91 0.31 -1.50
C ASP A 55 -0.69 -0.77 -0.43
N CYS A 56 0.09 -1.79 -0.78
CA CYS A 56 0.44 -2.87 0.12
C CYS A 56 1.79 -2.60 0.78
N VAL A 57 1.82 -2.55 2.11
CA VAL A 57 3.05 -2.37 2.91
C VAL A 57 4.07 -3.45 2.53
N LEU A 58 3.68 -4.73 2.61
CA LEU A 58 4.37 -5.81 1.91
C LEU A 58 3.81 -5.92 0.49
N ALA A 59 4.64 -5.72 -0.52
CA ALA A 59 4.19 -5.78 -1.92
C ALA A 59 3.74 -7.21 -2.31
N ILE A 60 2.73 -7.33 -3.17
CA ILE A 60 2.25 -8.63 -3.67
C ILE A 60 3.35 -9.47 -4.32
N SER A 61 4.29 -8.84 -5.03
CA SER A 61 5.42 -9.57 -5.63
C SER A 61 6.38 -10.18 -4.61
N ARG A 62 6.21 -9.85 -3.32
CA ARG A 62 6.97 -10.35 -2.17
C ARG A 62 6.08 -11.14 -1.19
N GLY A 63 4.88 -11.54 -1.59
CA GLY A 63 3.96 -12.33 -0.78
C GLY A 63 2.91 -11.54 0.00
N GLY A 64 2.82 -10.22 -0.20
CA GLY A 64 1.74 -9.42 0.40
C GLY A 64 0.37 -9.64 -0.24
N ARG A 65 -0.67 -9.21 0.46
CA ARG A 65 -2.09 -9.46 0.16
C ARG A 65 -2.91 -8.17 0.29
N TYR A 66 -4.08 -8.11 -0.35
CA TYR A 66 -5.04 -7.02 -0.12
C TYR A 66 -5.89 -7.35 1.11
N THR A 67 -5.31 -7.12 2.28
CA THR A 67 -5.96 -7.32 3.59
C THR A 67 -5.95 -5.99 4.36
N VAL A 68 -6.87 -5.85 5.32
CA VAL A 68 -6.96 -4.63 6.15
C VAL A 68 -5.66 -4.32 6.90
N THR A 69 -4.91 -5.35 7.27
CA THR A 69 -3.65 -5.23 8.01
C THR A 69 -2.43 -4.95 7.15
N ASN A 70 -2.51 -5.08 5.82
CA ASN A 70 -1.37 -4.88 4.91
C ASN A 70 -1.59 -3.72 3.93
N VAL A 71 -2.83 -3.24 3.76
CA VAL A 71 -3.15 -2.13 2.87
C VAL A 71 -3.16 -0.81 3.63
N VAL A 72 -2.57 0.22 3.03
CA VAL A 72 -2.61 1.61 3.52
C VAL A 72 -3.01 2.55 2.39
N PRO A 73 -3.65 3.69 2.70
CA PRO A 73 -3.88 4.73 1.72
C PRO A 73 -2.59 5.48 1.41
N CYS A 74 -2.31 5.72 0.13
CA CYS A 74 -1.16 6.54 -0.26
C CYS A 74 -1.42 7.36 -1.52
N CYS A 75 -0.71 8.46 -1.68
CA CYS A 75 -0.75 9.25 -2.91
C CYS A 75 -0.03 8.53 -4.06
N ARG A 76 -0.38 8.90 -5.30
CA ARG A 76 0.21 8.32 -6.52
C ARG A 76 1.74 8.38 -6.54
N SER A 77 2.35 9.48 -6.09
CA SER A 77 3.81 9.66 -6.12
C SER A 77 4.52 8.71 -5.15
N CYS A 78 3.99 8.55 -3.93
CA CYS A 78 4.51 7.58 -2.97
C CYS A 78 4.31 6.13 -3.43
N ASN A 79 3.11 5.78 -3.93
CA ASN A 79 2.83 4.44 -4.45
C ASN A 79 3.83 4.04 -5.56
N ALA A 80 3.97 4.91 -6.57
CA ALA A 80 4.90 4.70 -7.67
C ALA A 80 6.37 4.67 -7.20
N GLY A 81 6.70 5.52 -6.22
CA GLY A 81 8.03 5.59 -5.65
C GLY A 81 8.43 4.36 -4.84
N LYS A 82 7.51 3.77 -4.08
CA LYS A 82 7.74 2.55 -3.29
C LYS A 82 7.76 1.32 -4.19
N CYS A 83 6.79 1.21 -5.09
CA CYS A 83 6.65 0.07 -6.00
C CYS A 83 6.70 -1.26 -5.22
N ASN A 84 7.74 -2.07 -5.42
CA ASN A 84 7.94 -3.34 -4.74
C ASN A 84 9.10 -3.32 -3.72
N ALA A 85 9.60 -2.14 -3.37
CA ALA A 85 10.60 -1.99 -2.34
C ALA A 85 10.02 -2.33 -0.96
N GLU A 86 10.90 -2.79 -0.07
CA GLU A 86 10.59 -2.89 1.35
C GLU A 86 10.36 -1.48 1.90
N VAL A 87 9.32 -1.34 2.74
CA VAL A 87 8.73 -0.04 3.09
C VAL A 87 9.72 0.83 3.85
N THR A 88 10.38 0.30 4.87
CA THR A 88 11.27 1.06 5.74
C THR A 88 12.54 1.49 5.00
N GLY A 89 13.15 0.58 4.25
CA GLY A 89 14.31 0.86 3.41
C GLY A 89 14.00 1.86 2.30
N TRP A 90 12.78 1.85 1.75
CA TRP A 90 12.34 2.88 0.82
C TRP A 90 12.13 4.24 1.51
N MET A 91 11.47 4.27 2.67
CA MET A 91 11.25 5.49 3.44
C MET A 91 12.57 6.16 3.84
N ARG A 92 13.53 5.39 4.35
CA ARG A 92 14.89 5.88 4.66
C ARG A 92 15.56 6.52 3.44
N ARG A 93 15.49 5.86 2.28
CA ARG A 93 16.06 6.39 1.03
C ARG A 93 15.37 7.69 0.59
N LYS A 94 14.07 7.81 0.82
CA LYS A 94 13.27 9.01 0.52
C LYS A 94 13.32 10.08 1.61
N LYS A 95 14.02 9.83 2.73
CA LYS A 95 14.07 10.70 3.91
C LYS A 95 12.67 11.03 4.45
N LEU A 96 11.75 10.07 4.40
CA LEU A 96 10.44 10.16 5.02
C LEU A 96 10.51 9.75 6.50
N ASP A 97 9.52 10.15 7.28
CA ASP A 97 9.42 9.83 8.70
C ASP A 97 8.98 8.37 8.93
N GLU A 98 9.95 7.46 8.90
CA GLU A 98 9.76 6.03 9.16
C GLU A 98 9.14 5.77 10.54
N LYS A 99 9.59 6.49 11.56
CA LYS A 99 9.13 6.28 12.94
C LYS A 99 7.65 6.60 13.08
N ARG A 100 7.21 7.74 12.54
CA ARG A 100 5.79 8.12 12.51
C ARG A 100 4.95 7.07 11.80
N PHE A 101 5.41 6.57 10.65
CA PHE A 101 4.69 5.52 9.92
C PHE A 101 4.56 4.23 10.75
N LEU A 102 5.66 3.73 11.33
CA LEU A 102 5.65 2.47 12.09
C LEU A 102 4.76 2.55 13.33
N LEU A 103 4.84 3.65 14.09
CA LEU A 103 3.99 3.87 15.26
C LEU A 103 2.51 3.92 14.85
N ARG A 104 2.18 4.75 13.86
CA ARG A 104 0.80 4.89 13.41
C ARG A 104 0.23 3.60 12.81
N TYR A 105 1.06 2.86 12.09
CA TYR A 105 0.68 1.57 11.53
C TYR A 105 0.40 0.54 12.63
N ALA A 106 1.19 0.50 13.69
CA ALA A 106 0.93 -0.37 14.85
C ALA A 106 -0.37 0.03 15.57
N GLU A 107 -0.58 1.32 15.82
CA GLU A 107 -1.81 1.86 16.43
C GLU A 107 -3.06 1.47 15.63
N ILE A 108 -3.07 1.74 14.32
CA ILE A 108 -4.23 1.44 13.47
C ILE A 108 -4.49 -0.07 13.41
N ARG A 109 -3.43 -0.89 13.38
CA ARG A 109 -3.59 -2.35 13.40
C ARG A 109 -4.17 -2.85 14.73
N ALA A 110 -3.81 -2.24 15.85
CA ALA A 110 -4.41 -2.56 17.15
C ALA A 110 -5.90 -2.17 17.18
N LEU A 111 -6.22 -0.94 16.78
CA LEU A 111 -7.61 -0.46 16.71
C LEU A 111 -8.51 -1.35 15.84
N LEU A 112 -8.01 -1.84 14.72
CA LEU A 112 -8.76 -2.73 13.85
C LEU A 112 -8.92 -4.14 14.42
N ALA A 113 -7.96 -4.63 15.21
CA ALA A 113 -8.06 -5.93 15.87
C ALA A 113 -9.08 -5.91 17.01
N ASP A 114 -9.25 -4.78 17.68
CA ASP A 114 -10.18 -4.60 18.79
C ASP A 114 -11.65 -4.48 18.32
N GLU A 115 -11.92 -4.10 17.07
CA GLU A 115 -13.28 -4.02 16.49
C GLU A 115 -13.80 -5.36 15.95
N ASP A 116 -12.94 -6.38 15.84
CA ASP A 116 -13.29 -7.75 15.39
C ASP A 116 -13.61 -8.70 16.58
N ILE A 117 -13.83 -8.17 17.80
CA ILE A 117 -14.26 -8.88 19.03
C ILE A 117 -15.70 -8.53 19.41
#